data_AF-A0A925T399-F1
#
_entry.id   AF-A0A925T399-F1
#
_cell.length_a   1.000
_cell.length_b   1.000
_cell.length_c   1.000
_cell.angle_alpha   90.00
_cell.angle_beta   90.00
_cell.angle_gamma   90.00
#
_symmetry.space_group_name_H-M   'P 1'
#
loop_
_entity.id
_entity.type
_entity.pdbx_description
1 polymer ?
#
loop_
_entity_poly.entity_id
_entity_poly.type
_entity_poly.pdbx_seq_one_letter_code
_entity_poly.pdbx_strand_id
1 'polypeptide(L)'
;MTRNSIVSAAVVLTLAILVTGSSDAVAQLAPRDLPPEQATEVRHAVAAWLECEECEEGQLEAVRKLGSNAVPTLGATLERGPSAASRARVRRHLEDSYGKIAEYVKKNPEEKLEVSQEEYVKTYLENYAANYRVRSAQALAAIGGDEARRVLSAAAVKKSSREDVQAAIEAAAKSAK
;
A
#
# COMPACT_ATOMS: atom_id res chain seq x y z
N MET A 1 65.87 -32.10 -1.85
CA MET A 1 65.88 -31.80 -3.30
C MET A 1 64.44 -31.45 -3.68
N THR A 2 64.03 -30.31 -4.20
CA THR A 2 64.68 -29.04 -4.58
C THR A 2 63.52 -28.04 -4.74
N ARG A 3 63.79 -26.77 -4.47
CA ARG A 3 62.93 -25.57 -4.60
C ARG A 3 62.11 -25.52 -5.90
N ASN A 4 60.97 -24.81 -5.88
CA ASN A 4 60.86 -23.55 -6.65
C ASN A 4 59.63 -22.71 -6.30
N SER A 5 59.93 -21.50 -5.83
CA SER A 5 59.06 -20.34 -5.76
C SER A 5 59.01 -19.68 -7.13
N ILE A 6 57.83 -19.30 -7.63
CA ILE A 6 57.71 -18.21 -8.62
C ILE A 6 56.58 -17.29 -8.18
N VAL A 7 57.01 -16.12 -7.76
CA VAL A 7 56.24 -14.89 -7.52
C VAL A 7 55.85 -14.35 -8.90
N SER A 8 54.57 -14.16 -9.17
CA SER A 8 54.11 -13.42 -10.36
C SER A 8 53.33 -12.19 -9.97
N ALA A 9 53.75 -11.09 -10.60
CA ALA A 9 53.50 -9.72 -10.26
C ALA A 9 52.06 -9.28 -10.48
N ALA A 10 51.66 -8.36 -9.59
CA ALA A 10 50.46 -7.55 -9.70
C ALA A 10 50.49 -6.65 -10.94
N VAL A 11 49.37 -6.61 -11.67
CA VAL A 11 48.98 -5.45 -12.47
C VAL A 11 47.55 -5.10 -12.08
N VAL A 12 47.43 -4.29 -11.02
CA VAL A 12 46.17 -3.72 -10.56
C VAL A 12 45.91 -2.47 -11.41
N LEU A 13 45.19 -2.65 -12.50
CA LEU A 13 44.70 -1.54 -13.33
C LEU A 13 43.49 -0.91 -12.62
N THR A 14 43.76 0.04 -11.73
CA THR A 14 42.73 0.77 -10.99
C THR A 14 42.12 1.82 -11.92
N LEU A 15 41.03 1.47 -12.60
CA LEU A 15 40.25 2.40 -13.41
C LEU A 15 39.43 3.29 -12.47
N ALA A 16 39.88 4.52 -12.23
CA ALA A 16 39.14 5.53 -11.49
C ALA A 16 37.97 6.04 -12.35
N ILE A 17 36.81 5.38 -12.27
CA ILE A 17 35.58 5.87 -12.85
C ILE A 17 35.07 6.99 -11.93
N LEU A 18 35.26 8.25 -12.35
CA LEU A 18 34.59 9.42 -11.81
C LEU A 18 33.10 9.29 -12.13
N VAL A 19 32.35 8.61 -11.26
CA VAL A 19 30.88 8.66 -11.26
C VAL A 19 30.51 10.05 -10.76
N THR A 20 30.31 10.99 -11.68
CA THR A 20 29.60 12.24 -11.42
C THR A 20 28.16 11.87 -11.10
N GLY A 21 27.92 11.51 -9.83
CA GLY A 21 26.61 11.21 -9.31
C GLY A 21 25.74 12.46 -9.39
N SER A 22 24.96 12.56 -10.45
CA SER A 22 23.75 13.36 -10.48
C SER A 22 22.88 12.85 -9.32
N SER A 23 23.00 13.50 -8.17
CA SER A 23 22.01 13.39 -7.10
C SER A 23 20.73 13.97 -7.67
N ASP A 24 19.95 13.12 -8.35
CA ASP A 24 18.56 13.40 -8.60
C ASP A 24 17.93 13.67 -7.25
N ALA A 25 17.70 14.95 -6.98
CA ALA A 25 17.01 15.40 -5.81
C ALA A 25 15.68 14.65 -5.78
N VAL A 26 15.59 13.64 -4.93
CA VAL A 26 14.32 13.04 -4.56
C VAL A 26 13.55 14.19 -3.95
N ALA A 27 12.72 14.85 -4.76
CA ALA A 27 11.90 15.97 -4.35
C ALA A 27 10.94 15.43 -3.30
N GLN A 28 11.40 15.47 -2.06
CA GLN A 28 10.69 15.04 -0.89
C GLN A 28 9.48 15.96 -0.82
N LEU A 29 8.30 15.39 -1.02
CA LEU A 29 7.04 16.13 -1.03
C LEU A 29 6.94 16.82 0.33
N ALA A 30 7.22 18.13 0.35
CA ALA A 30 7.11 18.92 1.55
C ALA A 30 5.65 18.80 2.03
N PRO A 31 5.41 18.50 3.33
CA PRO A 31 4.08 18.57 3.89
C PRO A 31 3.47 19.93 3.53
N ARG A 32 2.31 19.92 2.89
CA ARG A 32 1.56 21.16 2.69
C ARG A 32 0.96 21.53 4.04
N ASP A 33 1.29 22.72 4.53
CA ASP A 33 0.65 23.29 5.71
C ASP A 33 -0.80 23.65 5.36
N LEU A 34 -1.67 22.64 5.43
CA LEU A 34 -3.11 22.82 5.31
C LEU A 34 -3.65 23.41 6.61
N PRO A 35 -4.61 24.36 6.55
CA PRO A 35 -5.39 24.74 7.71
C PRO A 35 -6.00 23.48 8.38
N PRO A 36 -6.07 23.44 9.72
CA PRO A 36 -6.54 22.25 10.45
C PRO A 36 -7.91 21.73 10.01
N GLU A 37 -8.80 22.65 9.60
CA GLU A 37 -10.13 22.33 9.06
C GLU A 37 -10.04 21.55 7.74
N GLN A 38 -9.28 22.06 6.76
CA GLN A 38 -9.06 21.37 5.47
C GLN A 38 -8.36 20.03 5.65
N ALA A 39 -7.38 19.96 6.56
CA ALA A 39 -6.72 18.69 6.87
C ALA A 39 -7.70 17.67 7.44
N THR A 40 -8.68 18.12 8.21
CA THR A 40 -9.75 17.28 8.77
C THR A 40 -10.70 16.81 7.68
N GLU A 41 -11.15 17.70 6.80
CA GLU A 41 -11.96 17.36 5.63
C GLU A 41 -11.29 16.31 4.74
N VAL A 42 -10.01 16.52 4.40
CA VAL A 42 -9.22 15.56 3.60
C VAL A 42 -9.21 14.18 4.26
N ARG A 43 -8.96 14.11 5.57
CA ARG A 43 -8.96 12.84 6.30
C ARG A 43 -10.33 12.17 6.27
N HIS A 44 -11.42 12.92 6.44
CA HIS A 44 -12.77 12.37 6.44
C HIS A 44 -13.17 11.82 5.08
N ALA A 45 -12.97 12.57 4.00
CA ALA A 45 -13.33 12.12 2.66
C ALA A 45 -12.48 10.91 2.22
N VAL A 46 -11.17 10.92 2.52
CA VAL A 46 -10.30 9.77 2.25
C VAL A 46 -10.72 8.55 3.07
N ALA A 47 -11.02 8.72 4.36
CA ALA A 47 -11.51 7.61 5.19
C ALA A 47 -12.84 7.04 4.67
N ALA A 48 -13.79 7.91 4.31
CA ALA A 48 -15.08 7.49 3.75
C ALA A 48 -14.92 6.66 2.47
N TRP A 49 -14.03 7.07 1.56
CA TRP A 49 -13.72 6.30 0.36
C TRP A 49 -12.98 4.98 0.66
N LEU A 50 -12.03 4.98 1.58
CA LEU A 50 -11.28 3.76 1.90
C LEU A 50 -12.14 2.74 2.66
N GLU A 51 -13.11 3.20 3.45
CA GLU A 51 -13.91 2.37 4.37
C GLU A 51 -15.32 2.06 3.88
N CYS A 52 -15.76 2.57 2.73
CA CYS A 52 -17.10 2.27 2.20
C CYS A 52 -17.35 0.76 2.00
N GLU A 53 -18.48 0.25 2.47
CA GLU A 53 -18.91 -1.12 2.15
C GLU A 53 -19.54 -1.14 0.76
N GLU A 54 -20.49 -0.23 0.53
CA GLU A 54 -21.12 0.06 -0.75
C GLU A 54 -20.63 1.44 -1.22
N CYS A 55 -19.60 1.44 -2.06
CA CYS A 55 -18.98 2.69 -2.49
C CYS A 55 -19.83 3.37 -3.56
N GLU A 56 -20.34 4.55 -3.25
CA GLU A 56 -21.06 5.37 -4.21
C GLU A 56 -20.09 6.25 -5.03
N GLU A 57 -20.47 6.58 -6.26
CA GLU A 57 -19.69 7.48 -7.12
C GLU A 57 -19.39 8.84 -6.42
N GLY A 58 -20.27 9.29 -5.54
CA GLY A 58 -20.11 10.53 -4.78
C GLY A 58 -18.89 10.54 -3.85
N GLN A 59 -18.49 9.39 -3.30
CA GLN A 59 -17.34 9.31 -2.39
C GLN A 59 -16.01 9.44 -3.14
N LEU A 60 -15.87 8.78 -4.29
CA LEU A 60 -14.69 8.94 -5.14
C LEU A 60 -14.60 10.37 -5.68
N GLU A 61 -15.74 10.95 -6.05
CA GLU A 61 -15.81 12.33 -6.51
C GLU A 61 -15.34 13.32 -5.43
N ALA A 62 -15.74 13.10 -4.17
CA ALA A 62 -15.29 13.91 -3.05
C ALA A 62 -13.76 13.85 -2.91
N VAL A 63 -13.17 12.66 -2.99
CA VAL A 63 -11.71 12.50 -2.94
C VAL A 63 -11.03 13.16 -4.15
N ARG A 64 -11.60 13.02 -5.36
CA ARG A 64 -11.09 13.67 -6.57
C ARG A 64 -11.03 15.20 -6.42
N LYS A 65 -12.06 15.81 -5.84
CA LYS A 65 -12.13 17.27 -5.61
C LYS A 65 -11.05 17.79 -4.67
N LEU A 66 -10.54 16.96 -3.76
CA LEU A 66 -9.40 17.32 -2.91
C LEU A 66 -8.09 17.46 -3.71
N GLY A 67 -8.01 16.80 -4.86
CA GLY A 67 -6.86 16.84 -5.75
C GLY A 67 -5.57 16.43 -5.05
N SER A 68 -4.51 17.23 -5.27
CA SER A 68 -3.18 16.94 -4.73
C SER A 68 -3.09 16.97 -3.20
N ASN A 69 -4.07 17.53 -2.49
CA ASN A 69 -4.08 17.51 -1.02
C ASN A 69 -4.33 16.10 -0.44
N ALA A 70 -4.98 15.20 -1.20
CA ALA A 70 -5.21 13.81 -0.77
C ALA A 70 -4.06 12.87 -1.13
N VAL A 71 -3.20 13.25 -2.08
CA VAL A 71 -2.14 12.38 -2.65
C VAL A 71 -1.18 11.83 -1.59
N PRO A 72 -0.67 12.60 -0.61
CA PRO A 72 0.24 12.06 0.39
C PRO A 72 -0.38 10.94 1.23
N THR A 73 -1.64 11.10 1.64
CA THR A 73 -2.37 10.10 2.45
C THR A 73 -2.68 8.85 1.63
N LEU A 74 -3.13 9.01 0.39
CA LEU A 74 -3.43 7.90 -0.51
C LEU A 74 -2.16 7.15 -0.93
N GLY A 75 -1.06 7.86 -1.19
CA GLY A 75 0.23 7.25 -1.50
C GLY A 75 0.79 6.43 -0.33
N ALA A 76 0.72 6.99 0.89
CA ALA A 76 1.11 6.25 2.09
C ALA A 76 0.26 4.99 2.32
N THR A 77 -1.04 5.08 2.03
CA THR A 77 -1.98 3.94 2.13
C THR A 77 -1.74 2.92 1.02
N LEU A 78 -1.41 3.35 -0.19
CA LEU A 78 -1.07 2.47 -1.30
C LEU A 78 0.18 1.63 -0.98
N GLU A 79 1.18 2.26 -0.36
CA GLU A 79 2.44 1.59 -0.02
C GLU A 79 2.29 0.68 1.21
N ARG A 80 1.67 1.17 2.29
CA ARG A 80 1.69 0.49 3.60
C ARG A 80 0.37 -0.18 3.98
N GLY A 81 -0.70 0.06 3.23
CA GLY A 81 -2.04 -0.37 3.57
C GLY A 81 -2.65 0.47 4.73
N PRO A 82 -3.67 -0.06 5.41
CA PRO A 82 -4.36 0.61 6.50
C PRO A 82 -3.44 0.83 7.72
N SER A 83 -3.77 1.83 8.54
CA SER A 83 -3.01 2.12 9.76
C SER A 83 -3.02 0.94 10.75
N ALA A 84 -1.98 0.84 11.59
CA ALA A 84 -1.88 -0.21 12.60
C ALA A 84 -3.08 -0.20 13.57
N ALA A 85 -3.56 0.99 13.95
CA ALA A 85 -4.75 1.15 14.77
C ALA A 85 -6.01 0.61 14.09
N SER A 86 -6.18 0.87 12.78
CA SER A 86 -7.30 0.34 12.01
C SER A 86 -7.25 -1.18 11.91
N ARG A 87 -6.07 -1.73 11.59
CA ARG A 87 -5.86 -3.19 11.55
C ARG A 87 -6.17 -3.86 12.90
N ALA A 88 -5.75 -3.25 14.00
CA ALA A 88 -6.03 -3.78 15.34
C ALA A 88 -7.53 -3.74 15.68
N ARG A 89 -8.25 -2.69 15.26
CA ARG A 89 -9.71 -2.61 15.41
C ARG A 89 -10.41 -3.71 14.63
N VAL A 90 -10.07 -3.88 13.35
CA VAL A 90 -10.65 -4.92 12.48
C VAL A 90 -10.31 -6.32 12.97
N ARG A 91 -9.08 -6.55 13.46
CA ARG A 91 -8.69 -7.83 14.09
C ARG A 91 -9.64 -8.21 15.22
N ARG A 92 -9.84 -7.32 16.20
CA ARG A 92 -10.74 -7.59 17.34
C ARG A 92 -12.16 -7.91 16.89
N HIS A 93 -12.65 -7.19 15.88
CA HIS A 93 -13.96 -7.47 15.30
C HIS A 93 -14.03 -8.87 14.66
N LEU A 94 -13.01 -9.27 13.91
CA LEU A 94 -12.95 -10.60 13.28
C LEU A 94 -12.82 -11.72 14.31
N GLU A 95 -12.06 -11.51 15.38
CA GLU A 95 -11.94 -12.46 16.51
C GLU A 95 -13.30 -12.65 17.21
N ASP A 96 -14.02 -11.56 17.49
CA ASP A 96 -15.37 -11.61 18.06
C ASP A 96 -16.37 -12.31 17.13
N SER A 97 -16.35 -11.98 15.83
CA SER A 97 -17.18 -12.63 14.81
C SER A 97 -16.90 -14.13 14.71
N TYR A 98 -15.63 -14.55 14.73
CA TYR A 98 -15.28 -15.97 14.74
C TYR A 98 -15.77 -16.66 16.02
N GLY A 99 -15.65 -16.02 17.18
CA GLY A 99 -16.17 -16.53 18.45
C GLY A 99 -17.67 -16.84 18.38
N LYS A 100 -18.45 -15.96 17.74
CA LYS A 100 -19.90 -16.17 17.51
C LYS A 100 -20.18 -17.37 16.59
N ILE A 101 -19.40 -17.54 15.52
CA ILE A 101 -19.51 -18.69 14.62
C ILE A 101 -19.19 -19.98 15.37
N ALA A 102 -18.12 -20.00 16.17
CA ALA A 102 -17.74 -21.16 16.96
C ALA A 102 -18.82 -21.55 17.98
N GLU A 103 -19.43 -20.57 18.66
CA GLU A 103 -20.56 -20.82 19.57
C GLU A 103 -21.81 -21.33 18.85
N TYR A 104 -22.07 -20.88 17.62
CA TYR A 104 -23.13 -21.43 16.79
C TYR A 104 -22.86 -22.89 16.42
N VAL A 105 -21.67 -23.22 15.94
CA VAL A 105 -21.29 -24.59 15.56
C VAL A 105 -21.38 -25.55 16.75
N LYS A 106 -21.01 -25.12 17.97
CA LYS A 106 -21.18 -25.94 19.19
C LYS A 106 -22.63 -26.35 19.45
N LYS A 107 -23.60 -25.55 19.02
CA LYS A 107 -25.04 -25.79 19.22
C LYS A 107 -25.69 -26.54 18.05
N ASN A 108 -25.00 -26.69 16.92
CA ASN A 108 -25.50 -27.29 15.69
C ASN A 108 -24.48 -28.36 15.21
N PRO A 109 -24.53 -29.60 15.74
CA PRO A 109 -23.49 -30.62 15.53
C PRO A 109 -23.28 -31.06 14.07
N GLU A 110 -24.22 -30.77 13.19
CA GLU A 110 -24.13 -30.98 11.74
C GLU A 110 -23.20 -29.99 11.03
N GLU A 111 -22.96 -28.83 11.64
CA GLU A 111 -22.08 -27.79 11.13
C GLU A 111 -20.63 -28.00 11.61
N LYS A 112 -19.66 -27.48 10.84
CA LYS A 112 -18.23 -27.60 11.15
C LYS A 112 -17.49 -26.29 10.92
N LEU A 113 -16.47 -26.05 11.74
CA LEU A 113 -15.49 -25.00 11.49
C LEU A 113 -14.47 -25.52 10.48
N GLU A 114 -14.48 -24.96 9.28
CA GLU A 114 -13.56 -25.34 8.20
C GLU A 114 -12.12 -24.81 8.41
N VAL A 115 -11.99 -23.70 9.14
CA VAL A 115 -10.71 -23.01 9.36
C VAL A 115 -10.53 -22.63 10.82
N SER A 116 -9.28 -22.50 11.24
CA SER A 116 -8.95 -21.98 12.57
C SER A 116 -9.26 -20.49 12.70
N GLN A 117 -9.39 -19.98 13.94
CA GLN A 117 -9.53 -18.54 14.18
C GLN A 117 -8.36 -17.73 13.60
N GLU A 118 -7.14 -18.24 13.76
CA GLU A 118 -5.94 -17.57 13.26
C GLU A 118 -5.98 -17.42 11.74
N GLU A 119 -6.32 -18.49 11.04
CA GLU A 119 -6.44 -18.49 9.57
C GLU A 119 -7.57 -17.59 9.08
N TYR A 120 -8.73 -17.62 9.76
CA TYR A 120 -9.84 -16.71 9.51
C TYR A 120 -9.39 -15.25 9.63
N VAL A 121 -8.86 -14.86 10.80
CA VAL A 121 -8.43 -13.48 11.07
C VAL A 121 -7.35 -13.04 10.07
N LYS A 122 -6.36 -13.89 9.79
CA LYS A 122 -5.29 -13.60 8.83
C LYS A 122 -5.86 -13.31 7.45
N THR A 123 -6.68 -14.20 6.92
CA THR A 123 -7.25 -14.10 5.56
C THR A 123 -8.06 -12.82 5.40
N TYR A 124 -8.94 -12.51 6.35
CA TYR A 124 -9.76 -11.31 6.28
C TYR A 124 -8.95 -10.03 6.49
N LEU A 125 -7.91 -10.02 7.35
CA LEU A 125 -7.03 -8.85 7.47
C LEU A 125 -6.21 -8.59 6.20
N GLU A 126 -5.75 -9.63 5.53
CA GLU A 126 -5.01 -9.51 4.28
C GLU A 126 -5.90 -8.94 3.17
N ASN A 127 -7.16 -9.39 3.08
CA ASN A 127 -8.15 -8.83 2.16
C ASN A 127 -8.50 -7.38 2.48
N TYR A 128 -8.68 -7.05 3.77
CA TYR A 128 -8.90 -5.68 4.22
C TYR A 128 -7.75 -4.75 3.79
N ALA A 129 -6.50 -5.19 3.97
CA ALA A 129 -5.34 -4.41 3.53
C ALA A 129 -5.24 -4.28 2.01
N ALA A 130 -5.55 -5.35 1.27
CA ALA A 130 -5.59 -5.32 -0.20
C ALA A 130 -6.62 -4.30 -0.72
N ASN A 131 -7.84 -4.30 -0.16
CA ASN A 131 -8.89 -3.36 -0.53
C ASN A 131 -8.47 -1.89 -0.34
N TYR A 132 -7.81 -1.56 0.77
CA TYR A 132 -7.28 -0.22 1.00
C TYR A 132 -6.28 0.20 -0.08
N ARG A 133 -5.38 -0.70 -0.48
CA ARG A 133 -4.37 -0.44 -1.50
C ARG A 133 -5.01 -0.26 -2.88
N VAL A 134 -5.94 -1.15 -3.26
CA VAL A 134 -6.69 -1.04 -4.52
C VAL A 134 -7.46 0.28 -4.60
N ARG A 135 -8.21 0.64 -3.56
CA ARG A 135 -8.97 1.89 -3.51
C ARG A 135 -8.09 3.13 -3.51
N SER A 136 -6.91 3.05 -2.89
CA SER A 136 -5.91 4.12 -2.95
C SER A 136 -5.39 4.32 -4.38
N ALA A 137 -5.10 3.23 -5.10
CA ALA A 137 -4.67 3.31 -6.49
C ALA A 137 -5.76 3.94 -7.39
N GLN A 138 -7.02 3.52 -7.21
CA GLN A 138 -8.17 4.08 -7.93
C GLN A 138 -8.35 5.59 -7.66
N ALA A 139 -8.29 6.00 -6.39
CA ALA A 139 -8.38 7.42 -6.03
C ALA A 139 -7.24 8.25 -6.61
N LEU A 140 -6.00 7.74 -6.55
CA LEU A 140 -4.84 8.42 -7.15
C LEU A 140 -5.00 8.57 -8.67
N ALA A 141 -5.51 7.56 -9.37
CA ALA A 141 -5.79 7.65 -10.80
C ALA A 141 -6.90 8.66 -11.11
N ALA A 142 -7.95 8.70 -10.29
CA ALA A 142 -9.05 9.65 -10.43
C ALA A 142 -8.62 11.10 -10.17
N ILE A 143 -7.71 11.32 -9.20
CA ILE A 143 -7.10 12.63 -8.92
C ILE A 143 -6.20 13.07 -10.09
N GLY A 144 -5.37 12.17 -10.61
CA GLY A 144 -4.44 12.45 -11.71
C GLY A 144 -3.35 13.46 -11.37
N GLY A 145 -2.78 14.10 -12.40
CA GLY A 145 -1.69 15.07 -12.25
C GLY A 145 -0.32 14.44 -11.94
N ASP A 146 0.73 15.24 -12.05
CA ASP A 146 2.13 14.75 -11.97
C ASP A 146 2.45 14.02 -10.67
N GLU A 147 1.90 14.52 -9.55
CA GLU A 147 2.16 13.95 -8.23
C GLU A 147 1.55 12.55 -8.08
N ALA A 148 0.27 12.38 -8.41
CA ALA A 148 -0.39 11.08 -8.30
C ALA A 148 0.18 10.08 -9.32
N ARG A 149 0.49 10.52 -10.55
CA ARG A 149 1.16 9.68 -11.56
C ARG A 149 2.49 9.14 -11.06
N ARG A 150 3.33 10.01 -10.49
CA ARG A 150 4.62 9.59 -9.92
C ARG A 150 4.47 8.58 -8.79
N VAL A 151 3.50 8.77 -7.89
CA VAL A 151 3.20 7.80 -6.82
C VAL A 151 2.78 6.45 -7.40
N LEU A 152 1.89 6.44 -8.39
CA LEU A 152 1.42 5.22 -9.05
C LEU A 152 2.54 4.50 -9.82
N SER A 153 3.36 5.22 -10.57
CA SER A 153 4.50 4.65 -11.29
C SER A 153 5.54 4.06 -10.33
N ALA A 154 5.85 4.76 -9.22
CA ALA A 154 6.75 4.26 -8.20
C ALA A 154 6.20 3.01 -7.48
N ALA A 155 4.88 2.92 -7.30
CA ALA A 155 4.24 1.72 -6.77
C ALA A 155 4.25 0.57 -7.79
N ALA A 156 4.03 0.83 -9.08
CA ALA A 156 3.97 -0.19 -10.13
C ALA A 156 5.30 -0.94 -10.30
N VAL A 157 6.44 -0.26 -10.12
CA VAL A 157 7.76 -0.90 -10.18
C VAL A 157 8.07 -1.77 -8.96
N LYS A 158 7.48 -1.45 -7.80
CA LYS A 158 7.59 -2.23 -6.57
C LYS A 158 6.56 -3.36 -6.61
N LYS A 159 6.90 -4.48 -7.28
CA LYS A 159 6.02 -5.65 -7.39
C LYS A 159 5.36 -6.01 -6.05
N SER A 160 4.03 -5.96 -5.99
CA SER A 160 3.26 -6.46 -4.85
C SER A 160 3.32 -7.99 -4.81
N SER A 161 3.35 -8.57 -3.60
CA SER A 161 3.22 -10.03 -3.41
C SER A 161 1.83 -10.55 -3.76
N ARG A 162 0.83 -9.67 -3.79
CA ARG A 162 -0.55 -9.95 -4.21
C ARG A 162 -0.79 -9.47 -5.64
N GLU A 163 -1.19 -10.39 -6.51
CA GLU A 163 -1.41 -10.15 -7.94
C GLU A 163 -2.56 -9.19 -8.23
N ASP A 164 -3.66 -9.28 -7.48
CA ASP A 164 -4.83 -8.40 -7.62
C ASP A 164 -4.49 -6.93 -7.29
N VAL A 165 -3.73 -6.71 -6.22
CA VAL A 165 -3.23 -5.37 -5.86
C VAL A 165 -2.27 -4.85 -6.93
N GLN A 166 -1.38 -5.70 -7.46
CA GLN A 166 -0.46 -5.31 -8.53
C GLN A 166 -1.23 -4.89 -9.79
N ALA A 167 -2.20 -5.70 -10.23
CA ALA A 167 -3.01 -5.41 -11.41
C ALA A 167 -3.77 -4.08 -11.26
N ALA A 168 -4.32 -3.80 -10.08
CA ALA A 168 -4.99 -2.52 -9.80
C ALA A 168 -4.02 -1.33 -9.88
N ILE A 169 -2.82 -1.46 -9.34
CA ILE A 169 -1.77 -0.41 -9.41
C ILE A 169 -1.39 -0.13 -10.86
N GLU A 170 -1.16 -1.17 -11.65
CA GLU A 170 -0.77 -1.03 -13.05
C GLU A 170 -1.87 -0.43 -13.91
N ALA A 171 -3.13 -0.85 -13.71
CA ALA A 171 -4.29 -0.26 -14.38
C ALA A 171 -4.44 1.23 -14.02
N ALA A 172 -4.34 1.55 -12.73
CA ALA A 172 -4.38 2.92 -12.24
C ALA A 172 -3.28 3.78 -12.88
N ALA A 173 -2.03 3.30 -12.87
CA ALA A 173 -0.89 4.00 -13.46
C ALA A 173 -1.06 4.29 -14.96
N LYS A 174 -1.69 3.37 -15.71
CA LYS A 174 -1.97 3.54 -17.15
C LYS A 174 -3.11 4.54 -17.43
N SER A 175 -4.06 4.64 -16.50
CA SER A 175 -5.27 5.46 -16.68
C SER A 175 -5.16 6.90 -16.16
N ALA A 176 -4.18 7.17 -15.28
CA ALA A 176 -3.98 8.48 -14.68
C ALA A 176 -3.59 9.53 -15.74
N LYS A 177 -4.47 10.49 -15.98
CA LYS A 177 -4.27 11.61 -16.92
C LYS A 177 -3.48 12.75 -16.30
#